data_AF-J9FQX1-F1
#
_entry.id   AF-J9FQX1-F1
#
_cell.length_a   1.000
_cell.length_b   1.000
_cell.length_c   1.000
_cell.angle_alpha   90.00
_cell.angle_beta   90.00
_cell.angle_gamma   90.00
#
_symmetry.space_group_name_H-M   'P 1'
#
loop_
_entity.id
_entity.type
_entity.pdbx_description
1 polymer ?
#
loop_
_entity_poly.entity_id
_entity_poly.type
_entity_poly.pdbx_seq_one_letter_code
_entity_poly.pdbx_strand_id
1 'polypeptide(L)'
;KTEVDNQLYAYQQKAMRTLGFAYQILEEGKKSIKDGKVIADKLTFLGIVAISDPVREDVPPAVAECMNAGISVKIVTGDTPGTAKEIGRQIGLWKDNDGERNIITGPEFATLSDEQLQDRVMDLKIIARARPMDKKRLVEALQAKNQVVAVTGDGTNDAPALKAAHVGLSMGDGTSVAKEASDITIIDNSFSSIGRAVMWGRSLYQNIQRFLLFQLTVNVSACFIVLVGAFVGTESPLTVTQMLWVNLIMDTFGAMALASLPPS
;
A
#
# COMPACT_ATOMS: atom_id res chain seq x y z
N LYS A 1 -10.15 40.18 -10.04
CA LYS A 1 -9.37 39.59 -8.91
C LYS A 1 -10.17 38.47 -8.26
N THR A 2 -11.35 38.76 -7.69
CA THR A 2 -12.26 37.76 -7.10
C THR A 2 -12.63 36.59 -8.02
N GLU A 3 -12.87 36.85 -9.30
CA GLU A 3 -13.20 35.80 -10.29
C GLU A 3 -12.02 34.85 -10.56
N VAL A 4 -10.81 35.39 -10.60
CA VAL A 4 -9.56 34.62 -10.78
C VAL A 4 -9.27 33.80 -9.53
N ASP A 5 -9.47 34.38 -8.34
CA ASP A 5 -9.30 33.68 -7.07
C ASP A 5 -10.30 32.51 -6.94
N ASN A 6 -11.54 32.69 -7.39
CA ASN A 6 -12.55 31.62 -7.42
C ASN A 6 -12.17 30.50 -8.41
N GLN A 7 -11.63 30.83 -9.58
CA GLN A 7 -11.13 29.84 -10.54
C GLN A 7 -9.94 29.06 -9.98
N LEU A 8 -8.98 29.75 -9.34
CA LEU A 8 -7.85 29.10 -8.67
C LEU A 8 -8.33 28.13 -7.58
N TYR A 9 -9.31 28.55 -6.78
CA TYR A 9 -9.91 27.69 -5.76
C TYR A 9 -10.58 26.46 -6.36
N ALA A 10 -11.33 26.61 -7.46
CA ALA A 10 -11.94 25.50 -8.18
C ALA A 10 -10.91 24.52 -8.77
N TYR A 11 -9.79 25.02 -9.31
CA TYR A 11 -8.71 24.16 -9.79
C TYR A 11 -7.97 23.43 -8.66
N GLN A 12 -7.75 24.10 -7.53
CA GLN A 12 -7.16 23.49 -6.33
C GLN A 12 -8.05 22.38 -5.76
N GLN A 13 -9.37 22.56 -5.76
CA GLN A 13 -10.32 21.51 -5.36
C GLN A 13 -10.22 20.28 -6.27
N LYS A 14 -9.83 20.46 -7.54
CA LYS A 14 -9.59 19.37 -8.49
C LYS A 14 -8.17 18.81 -8.45
N ALA A 15 -7.42 19.05 -7.36
CA ALA A 15 -6.03 18.61 -7.22
C ALA A 15 -5.07 19.14 -8.29
N MET A 16 -5.41 20.23 -9.00
CA MET A 16 -4.58 20.76 -10.09
C MET A 16 -3.52 21.73 -9.57
N ARG A 17 -2.31 21.64 -10.13
CA ARG A 17 -1.23 22.61 -9.98
C ARG A 17 -1.49 23.79 -10.91
N THR A 18 -1.69 24.97 -10.35
CA THR A 18 -1.99 26.20 -11.11
C THR A 18 -0.72 27.03 -11.33
N LEU A 19 -0.46 27.42 -12.57
CA LEU A 19 0.61 28.33 -12.97
C LEU A 19 -0.01 29.63 -13.49
N GLY A 20 0.38 30.76 -12.91
CA GLY A 20 -0.05 32.09 -13.37
C GLY A 20 0.98 32.68 -14.34
N PHE A 21 0.50 33.18 -15.48
CA PHE A 21 1.33 33.84 -16.49
C PHE A 21 1.05 35.33 -16.50
N ALA A 22 2.11 36.12 -16.44
CA ALA A 22 2.06 37.56 -16.55
C ALA A 22 3.31 38.06 -17.27
N TYR A 23 3.21 39.19 -17.96
CA TYR A 23 4.32 39.80 -18.67
C TYR A 23 4.40 41.30 -18.41
N GLN A 24 5.56 41.88 -18.68
CA GLN A 24 5.76 43.32 -18.72
C GLN A 24 6.74 43.63 -19.84
N ILE A 25 6.43 44.66 -20.62
CA ILE A 25 7.33 45.19 -21.64
C ILE A 25 8.30 46.14 -20.94
N LEU A 26 9.60 45.89 -21.09
CA LEU A 26 10.65 46.71 -20.48
C LEU A 26 11.09 47.79 -21.46
N GLU A 27 11.27 49.00 -20.95
CA GLU A 27 11.98 50.06 -21.66
C GLU A 27 13.49 49.79 -21.59
N GLU A 28 14.25 50.23 -22.61
CA GLU A 28 15.70 50.05 -22.69
C GLU A 28 16.40 50.54 -21.40
N GLY A 29 17.23 49.68 -20.81
CA GLY A 29 18.03 50.00 -19.62
C GLY A 29 17.40 49.66 -18.26
N LYS A 30 16.11 49.26 -18.19
CA LYS A 30 15.48 48.84 -16.93
C LYS A 30 15.75 47.36 -16.62
N LYS A 31 16.27 47.08 -15.42
CA LYS A 31 16.44 45.71 -14.88
C LYS A 31 15.21 45.32 -14.07
N SER A 32 14.55 44.23 -14.45
CA SER A 32 13.34 43.71 -13.79
C SER A 32 13.55 42.43 -12.98
N ILE A 33 14.76 41.87 -13.04
CA ILE A 33 15.18 40.70 -12.25
C ILE A 33 16.45 41.06 -11.51
N LYS A 34 16.44 40.88 -10.18
CA LYS A 34 17.61 41.05 -9.32
C LYS A 34 17.63 39.92 -8.29
N ASP A 35 18.78 39.27 -8.13
CA ASP A 35 19.00 38.18 -7.17
C ASP A 35 17.96 37.04 -7.25
N GLY A 36 17.56 36.68 -8.49
CA GLY A 36 16.57 35.63 -8.75
C GLY A 36 15.12 36.00 -8.42
N LYS A 37 14.84 37.26 -8.07
CA LYS A 37 13.50 37.77 -7.80
C LYS A 37 13.06 38.76 -8.86
N VAL A 38 11.77 38.68 -9.21
CA VAL A 38 11.12 39.66 -10.07
C VAL A 38 10.85 40.92 -9.22
N ILE A 39 11.51 42.02 -9.58
CA ILE A 39 11.33 43.36 -8.97
C ILE A 39 10.43 44.27 -9.82
N ALA A 40 9.93 43.73 -10.94
CA ALA A 40 9.03 44.41 -11.85
C ALA A 40 7.67 44.71 -11.19
N ASP A 41 7.24 45.97 -11.27
CA ASP A 41 5.95 46.47 -10.82
C ASP A 41 4.95 46.56 -11.98
N LYS A 42 3.66 46.31 -11.71
CA LYS A 42 2.56 46.35 -12.71
C LYS A 42 2.68 45.34 -13.85
N LEU A 43 2.87 44.06 -13.51
CA LEU A 43 2.76 42.97 -14.49
C LEU A 43 1.35 42.91 -15.08
N THR A 44 1.25 42.73 -16.40
CA THR A 44 -0.01 42.44 -17.10
C THR A 44 -0.27 40.94 -17.01
N PHE A 45 -1.32 40.58 -16.26
CA PHE A 45 -1.77 39.19 -16.14
C PHE A 45 -2.35 38.71 -17.46
N LEU A 46 -1.88 37.55 -17.93
CA LEU A 46 -2.33 36.91 -19.17
C LEU A 46 -3.39 35.85 -18.88
N GLY A 47 -3.14 34.98 -17.90
CA GLY A 47 -4.01 33.85 -17.61
C GLY A 47 -3.39 32.83 -16.67
N ILE A 48 -4.14 31.76 -16.41
CA ILE A 48 -3.72 30.62 -15.58
C ILE A 48 -3.79 29.35 -16.42
N VAL A 49 -2.81 28.47 -16.23
CA VAL A 49 -2.86 27.08 -16.70
C VAL A 49 -2.93 26.18 -15.47
N ALA A 50 -3.83 25.20 -15.50
CA ALA A 50 -3.98 24.21 -14.45
C ALA A 50 -3.51 22.84 -15.00
N ILE A 51 -2.58 22.21 -14.29
CA ILE A 51 -1.99 20.92 -14.64
C ILE A 51 -2.42 19.91 -13.59
N SER A 52 -3.10 18.84 -13.99
CA SER A 52 -3.40 17.70 -13.11
C SER A 52 -2.41 16.57 -13.34
N ASP A 53 -2.08 15.84 -12.28
CA ASP A 53 -1.54 14.50 -12.38
C ASP A 53 -2.73 13.51 -12.35
N PRO A 54 -3.11 12.92 -13.49
CA PRO A 54 -4.29 12.08 -13.54
C PRO A 54 -4.05 10.74 -12.83
N VAL A 55 -5.06 10.28 -12.10
CA VAL A 55 -5.07 8.91 -11.58
C VAL A 55 -5.14 7.95 -12.77
N ARG A 56 -4.32 6.89 -12.74
CA ARG A 56 -4.33 5.87 -13.81
C ARG A 56 -5.68 5.14 -13.82
N GLU A 57 -6.15 4.80 -15.02
CA GLU A 57 -7.49 4.22 -15.23
C GLU A 57 -7.68 2.85 -14.53
N ASP A 58 -6.60 2.11 -14.30
CA ASP A 58 -6.60 0.81 -13.63
C ASP A 58 -6.68 0.90 -12.10
N VAL A 59 -6.37 2.05 -11.50
CA VAL A 59 -6.31 2.19 -10.04
C VAL A 59 -7.71 2.16 -9.39
N PRO A 60 -8.72 2.95 -9.83
CA PRO A 60 -10.05 2.92 -9.20
C PRO A 60 -10.69 1.52 -9.14
N PRO A 61 -10.74 0.72 -10.22
CA PRO A 61 -11.33 -0.62 -10.14
C PRO A 61 -10.52 -1.56 -9.25
N ALA A 62 -9.18 -1.48 -9.28
CA ALA A 62 -8.33 -2.34 -8.46
C ALA A 62 -8.38 -2.00 -6.96
N VAL A 63 -8.50 -0.71 -6.61
CA VAL A 63 -8.73 -0.27 -5.23
C VAL A 63 -10.11 -0.74 -4.74
N ALA A 64 -11.14 -0.65 -5.58
CA ALA A 64 -12.46 -1.17 -5.25
C ALA A 64 -12.46 -2.69 -5.02
N GLU A 65 -11.75 -3.46 -5.86
CA GLU A 65 -11.57 -4.90 -5.68
C GLU A 65 -10.89 -5.23 -4.34
N CYS A 66 -9.81 -4.51 -4.00
CA CYS A 66 -9.11 -4.69 -2.73
C CYS A 66 -10.03 -4.38 -1.52
N MET A 67 -10.79 -3.29 -1.57
CA MET A 67 -11.75 -2.93 -0.52
C MET A 67 -12.87 -3.96 -0.38
N ASN A 68 -13.39 -4.47 -1.49
CA ASN A 68 -14.40 -5.54 -1.50
C ASN A 68 -13.86 -6.86 -0.93
N ALA A 69 -12.56 -7.11 -1.10
CA ALA A 69 -11.85 -8.25 -0.52
C ALA A 69 -11.51 -8.08 0.97
N GLY A 70 -11.98 -7.01 1.62
CA GLY A 70 -11.78 -6.71 3.04
C GLY A 70 -10.43 -6.04 3.36
N ILE A 71 -9.73 -5.52 2.36
CA ILE A 71 -8.43 -4.87 2.55
C ILE A 71 -8.66 -3.37 2.77
N SER A 72 -8.18 -2.84 3.90
CA SER A 72 -8.24 -1.40 4.17
C SER A 72 -7.12 -0.67 3.45
N VAL A 73 -7.47 0.21 2.51
CA VAL A 73 -6.52 1.06 1.77
C VAL A 73 -6.37 2.41 2.45
N LYS A 74 -5.14 2.91 2.59
CA LYS A 74 -4.83 4.23 3.16
C LYS A 74 -3.88 4.99 2.23
N ILE A 75 -4.14 6.27 1.99
CA ILE A 75 -3.28 7.15 1.18
C ILE A 75 -2.31 7.89 2.09
N VAL A 76 -1.03 7.87 1.75
CA VAL A 76 0.02 8.61 2.48
C VAL A 76 0.87 9.39 1.48
N THR A 77 0.62 10.69 1.36
CA THR A 77 1.24 11.57 0.35
C THR A 77 1.93 12.79 0.97
N GLY A 78 2.91 13.32 0.25
CA GLY A 78 3.54 14.62 0.52
C GLY A 78 2.70 15.81 0.03
N ASP A 79 1.65 15.56 -0.75
CA ASP A 79 0.78 16.61 -1.31
C ASP A 79 -0.12 17.27 -0.25
N THR A 80 -0.82 18.32 -0.69
CA THR A 80 -1.77 19.05 0.17
C THR A 80 -3.01 18.21 0.51
N PRO A 81 -3.68 18.48 1.65
CA PRO A 81 -4.90 17.77 2.03
C PRO A 81 -6.01 17.82 0.98
N GLY A 82 -6.16 18.96 0.28
CA GLY A 82 -7.15 19.12 -0.78
C GLY A 82 -6.89 18.18 -1.96
N THR A 83 -5.64 18.13 -2.43
CA THR A 83 -5.20 17.22 -3.49
C THR A 83 -5.42 15.76 -3.10
N ALA A 84 -4.99 15.39 -1.89
CA ALA A 84 -5.09 14.01 -1.41
C ALA A 84 -6.56 13.56 -1.27
N LYS A 85 -7.44 14.45 -0.79
CA LYS A 85 -8.88 14.20 -0.66
C LYS A 85 -9.53 13.97 -2.01
N GLU A 86 -9.20 14.79 -3.01
CA GLU A 86 -9.77 14.63 -4.35
C GLU A 86 -9.28 13.36 -5.05
N ILE A 87 -7.98 13.01 -4.93
CA ILE A 87 -7.47 11.71 -5.39
C ILE A 87 -8.21 10.56 -4.68
N GLY A 88 -8.38 10.68 -3.36
CA GLY A 88 -9.16 9.73 -2.55
C GLY A 88 -10.60 9.57 -3.04
N ARG A 89 -11.24 10.65 -3.48
CA ARG A 89 -12.60 10.65 -4.05
C ARG A 89 -12.63 9.95 -5.41
N GLN A 90 -11.64 10.22 -6.27
CA GLN A 90 -11.54 9.62 -7.60
C GLN A 90 -11.35 8.10 -7.56
N ILE A 91 -10.60 7.58 -6.57
CA ILE A 91 -10.41 6.12 -6.39
C ILE A 91 -11.51 5.46 -5.55
N GLY A 92 -12.51 6.22 -5.08
CA GLY A 92 -13.62 5.70 -4.26
C GLY A 92 -13.27 5.41 -2.79
N LEU A 93 -12.11 5.85 -2.30
CA LEU A 93 -11.70 5.70 -0.90
C LEU A 93 -12.39 6.72 0.02
N TRP A 94 -12.50 7.96 -0.47
CA TRP A 94 -13.15 9.07 0.23
C TRP A 94 -14.60 9.22 -0.19
N LYS A 95 -15.52 9.18 0.78
CA LYS A 95 -16.97 9.30 0.62
C LYS A 95 -17.48 10.55 1.31
N ASP A 96 -18.70 10.98 0.97
CA ASP A 96 -19.29 12.22 1.53
C ASP A 96 -19.56 12.13 3.05
N ASN A 97 -19.63 10.93 3.61
CA ASN A 97 -19.76 10.70 5.05
C ASN A 97 -18.41 10.73 5.80
N ASP A 98 -17.28 10.77 5.10
CA ASP A 98 -15.97 10.88 5.71
C ASP A 98 -15.72 12.31 6.18
N GLY A 99 -15.31 12.44 7.45
CA GLY A 99 -15.11 13.73 8.11
C GLY A 99 -13.66 14.04 8.42
N GLU A 100 -13.43 15.10 9.19
CA GLU A 100 -12.07 15.51 9.64
C GLU A 100 -11.36 14.45 10.50
N ARG A 101 -12.09 13.44 10.99
CA ARG A 101 -11.49 12.32 11.72
C ARG A 101 -10.67 11.40 10.81
N ASN A 102 -11.03 11.30 9.53
CA ASN A 102 -10.44 10.36 8.56
C ASN A 102 -9.24 10.92 7.79
N ILE A 103 -8.96 12.22 7.92
CA ILE A 103 -7.81 12.88 7.30
C ILE A 103 -6.96 13.55 8.37
N ILE A 104 -5.63 13.49 8.21
CA ILE A 104 -4.69 14.18 9.10
C ILE A 104 -3.50 14.69 8.29
N THR A 105 -2.88 15.78 8.75
CA THR A 105 -1.62 16.23 8.16
C THR A 105 -0.41 15.60 8.85
N GLY A 106 0.71 15.47 8.14
CA GLY A 106 1.97 14.95 8.71
C GLY A 106 2.42 15.66 10.00
N PRO A 107 2.39 17.01 10.06
CA PRO A 107 2.69 17.74 11.31
C PRO A 107 1.77 17.39 12.47
N GLU A 108 0.45 17.31 12.25
CA GLU A 108 -0.51 16.91 13.29
C GLU A 108 -0.29 15.46 13.72
N PHE A 109 -0.05 14.57 12.74
CA PHE A 109 0.24 13.16 12.97
C PHE A 109 1.49 12.97 13.84
N ALA A 110 2.51 13.80 13.63
CA ALA A 110 3.73 13.77 14.42
C ALA A 110 3.52 14.19 15.88
N THR A 111 2.60 15.13 16.13
CA THR A 111 2.28 15.61 17.48
C THR A 111 1.43 14.65 18.30
N LEU A 112 0.77 13.67 17.67
CA LEU A 112 -0.01 12.67 18.39
C LEU A 112 0.88 11.82 19.30
N SER A 113 0.40 11.55 20.51
CA SER A 113 0.97 10.51 21.38
C SER A 113 0.66 9.12 20.80
N ASP A 114 1.42 8.10 21.23
CA ASP A 114 1.24 6.74 20.72
C ASP A 114 -0.13 6.14 21.09
N GLU A 115 -0.69 6.50 22.24
CA GLU A 115 -2.05 6.10 22.64
C GLU A 115 -3.11 6.72 21.72
N GLN A 116 -3.03 8.03 21.49
CA GLN A 116 -3.95 8.72 20.57
C GLN A 116 -3.82 8.22 19.13
N LEU A 117 -2.59 7.91 18.72
CA LEU A 117 -2.33 7.35 17.40
C LEU A 117 -2.98 5.97 17.28
N GLN A 118 -2.82 5.11 18.27
CA GLN A 118 -3.42 3.77 18.29
C GLN A 118 -4.95 3.82 18.20
N ASP A 119 -5.60 4.79 18.83
CA ASP A 119 -7.06 4.93 18.76
C ASP A 119 -7.54 5.46 17.41
N ARG A 120 -6.75 6.33 16.77
CA ARG A 120 -7.14 6.99 15.52
C ARG A 120 -6.68 6.24 14.26
N VAL A 121 -5.64 5.41 14.34
CA VAL A 121 -4.96 4.82 13.18
C VAL A 121 -5.88 3.98 12.30
N MET A 122 -6.86 3.30 12.90
CA MET A 122 -7.83 2.50 12.15
C MET A 122 -8.78 3.36 11.31
N ASP A 123 -9.22 4.50 11.85
CA ASP A 123 -10.15 5.42 11.20
C ASP A 123 -9.50 6.27 10.09
N LEU A 124 -8.18 6.49 10.16
CA LEU A 124 -7.46 7.32 9.20
C LEU A 124 -7.45 6.70 7.80
N LYS A 125 -7.91 7.45 6.81
CA LYS A 125 -7.85 7.07 5.39
C LYS A 125 -6.76 7.80 4.64
N ILE A 126 -6.50 9.06 4.99
CA ILE A 126 -5.59 9.94 4.24
C ILE A 126 -4.65 10.64 5.21
N ILE A 127 -3.35 10.56 4.91
CA ILE A 127 -2.31 11.38 5.53
C ILE A 127 -1.68 12.25 4.45
N ALA A 128 -1.82 13.57 4.60
CA ALA A 128 -1.30 14.56 3.66
C ALA A 128 -0.07 15.26 4.24
N ARG A 129 0.83 15.77 3.39
CA ARG A 129 2.13 16.34 3.79
C ARG A 129 2.92 15.44 4.74
N ALA A 130 2.88 14.13 4.53
CA ALA A 130 3.58 13.14 5.34
C ALA A 130 5.10 13.19 5.07
N ARG A 131 5.91 13.13 6.13
CA ARG A 131 7.37 12.96 6.04
C ARG A 131 7.72 11.47 6.00
N PRO A 132 8.92 11.09 5.53
CA PRO A 132 9.35 9.69 5.49
C PRO A 132 9.17 8.93 6.82
N MET A 133 9.51 9.57 7.94
CA MET A 133 9.35 8.97 9.27
C MET A 133 7.89 8.84 9.72
N ASP A 134 7.01 9.72 9.25
CA ASP A 134 5.57 9.62 9.53
C ASP A 134 4.98 8.39 8.84
N LYS A 135 5.43 8.07 7.62
CA LYS A 135 5.03 6.84 6.90
C LYS A 135 5.43 5.59 7.67
N LYS A 136 6.68 5.53 8.14
CA LYS A 136 7.19 4.42 8.95
C LYS A 136 6.38 4.28 10.26
N ARG A 137 6.16 5.37 10.98
CA ARG A 137 5.39 5.38 12.23
C ARG A 137 3.95 4.89 12.04
N LEU A 138 3.32 5.20 10.91
CA LEU A 138 2.00 4.67 10.58
C LEU A 138 2.01 3.14 10.47
N VAL A 139 3.02 2.59 9.80
CA VAL A 139 3.17 1.13 9.63
C VAL A 139 3.31 0.46 10.99
N GLU A 140 4.20 0.96 11.84
CA GLU A 140 4.43 0.42 13.19
C GLU A 140 3.16 0.50 14.06
N ALA A 141 2.40 1.60 13.97
CA ALA A 141 1.14 1.75 14.70
C ALA A 141 0.05 0.77 14.24
N LEU A 142 -0.03 0.49 12.94
CA LEU A 142 -0.95 -0.52 12.40
C LEU A 142 -0.52 -1.93 12.81
N GLN A 143 0.77 -2.22 12.78
CA GLN A 143 1.33 -3.50 13.25
C GLN A 143 1.03 -3.74 14.73
N ALA A 144 1.12 -2.69 15.57
CA ALA A 144 0.76 -2.77 16.99
C ALA A 144 -0.73 -3.10 17.22
N LYS A 145 -1.61 -2.86 16.23
CA LYS A 145 -3.02 -3.28 16.23
C LYS A 145 -3.26 -4.64 15.54
N ASN A 146 -2.22 -5.47 15.46
CA ASN A 146 -2.23 -6.80 14.84
C ASN A 146 -2.69 -6.80 13.36
N GLN A 147 -2.48 -5.69 12.65
CA GLN A 147 -2.76 -5.63 11.21
C GLN A 147 -1.55 -6.10 10.41
N VAL A 148 -1.80 -6.86 9.34
CA VAL A 148 -0.79 -7.14 8.32
C VAL A 148 -0.76 -5.97 7.36
N VAL A 149 0.41 -5.36 7.18
CA VAL A 149 0.57 -4.07 6.49
C VAL A 149 1.46 -4.27 5.28
N ALA A 150 0.92 -3.95 4.11
CA ALA A 150 1.70 -3.80 2.89
C ALA A 150 1.86 -2.31 2.57
N VAL A 151 3.05 -1.92 2.11
CA VAL A 151 3.35 -0.53 1.73
C VAL A 151 3.77 -0.50 0.28
N THR A 152 3.21 0.42 -0.49
CA THR A 152 3.62 0.70 -1.86
C THR A 152 4.43 1.99 -1.92
N GLY A 153 5.54 1.99 -2.67
CA GLY A 153 6.35 3.19 -2.86
C GLY A 153 7.27 3.11 -4.09
N ASP A 154 7.71 4.27 -4.56
CA ASP A 154 8.57 4.42 -5.72
C ASP A 154 9.81 5.27 -5.41
N GLY A 155 9.72 6.16 -4.42
CA GLY A 155 10.78 7.06 -4.02
C GLY A 155 11.69 6.55 -2.90
N THR A 156 12.87 7.19 -2.78
CA THR A 156 13.79 7.00 -1.64
C THR A 156 13.15 7.36 -0.30
N ASN A 157 12.16 8.26 -0.32
CA ASN A 157 11.38 8.66 0.84
C ASN A 157 10.51 7.55 1.43
N ASP A 158 10.21 6.51 0.64
CA ASP A 158 9.35 5.39 1.06
C ASP A 158 10.16 4.21 1.59
N ALA A 159 11.48 4.18 1.36
CA ALA A 159 12.35 3.08 1.77
C ALA A 159 12.24 2.70 3.26
N PRO A 160 12.16 3.66 4.23
CA PRO A 160 11.98 3.30 5.63
C PRO A 160 10.65 2.61 5.92
N ALA A 161 9.58 2.98 5.21
CA ALA A 161 8.25 2.40 5.38
C ALA A 161 8.13 1.04 4.66
N LEU A 162 8.72 0.93 3.46
CA LEU A 162 8.82 -0.33 2.71
C LEU A 162 9.49 -1.42 3.54
N LYS A 163 10.63 -1.09 4.17
CA LYS A 163 11.39 -2.02 5.00
C LYS A 163 10.72 -2.36 6.34
N ALA A 164 9.92 -1.45 6.88
CA ALA A 164 9.20 -1.67 8.13
C ALA A 164 7.90 -2.48 7.94
N ALA A 165 7.34 -2.48 6.72
CA ALA A 165 6.13 -3.21 6.38
C ALA A 165 6.33 -4.72 6.47
N HIS A 166 5.23 -5.46 6.61
CA HIS A 166 5.28 -6.91 6.46
C HIS A 166 5.54 -7.33 5.01
N VAL A 167 5.09 -6.49 4.06
CA VAL A 167 5.36 -6.65 2.63
C VAL A 167 5.60 -5.28 2.02
N GLY A 168 6.83 -5.00 1.59
CA GLY A 168 7.19 -3.83 0.81
C GLY A 168 6.97 -4.07 -0.69
N LEU A 169 6.23 -3.19 -1.36
CA LEU A 169 5.90 -3.23 -2.78
C LEU A 169 6.54 -2.03 -3.49
N SER A 170 7.55 -2.25 -4.33
CA SER A 170 8.12 -1.20 -5.17
C SER A 170 7.53 -1.18 -6.57
N MET A 171 7.43 -0.01 -7.16
CA MET A 171 7.12 0.11 -8.59
C MET A 171 8.34 -0.26 -9.45
N GLY A 172 8.10 -0.80 -10.64
CA GLY A 172 9.12 -1.15 -11.65
C GLY A 172 9.92 0.07 -12.12
N ASP A 173 9.30 1.26 -12.16
CA ASP A 173 9.96 2.53 -12.46
C ASP A 173 10.55 3.21 -11.21
N GLY A 174 10.38 2.58 -10.04
CA GLY A 174 10.88 3.11 -8.78
C GLY A 174 12.40 3.20 -8.71
N THR A 175 12.88 4.04 -7.80
CA THR A 175 14.31 4.20 -7.50
C THR A 175 14.95 2.88 -7.09
N SER A 176 16.26 2.71 -7.34
CA SER A 176 17.00 1.50 -6.93
C SER A 176 16.88 1.24 -5.42
N VAL A 177 16.91 2.31 -4.63
CA VAL A 177 16.74 2.26 -3.17
C VAL A 177 15.37 1.73 -2.77
N ALA A 178 14.29 2.11 -3.48
CA ALA A 178 12.96 1.60 -3.21
C ALA A 178 12.85 0.10 -3.55
N LYS A 179 13.46 -0.34 -4.65
CA LYS A 179 13.49 -1.76 -5.05
C LYS A 179 14.27 -2.62 -4.07
N GLU A 180 15.45 -2.15 -3.61
CA GLU A 180 16.25 -2.86 -2.61
C GLU A 180 15.57 -2.92 -1.23
N ALA A 181 14.73 -1.93 -0.90
CA ALA A 181 13.98 -1.90 0.35
C ALA A 181 12.66 -2.69 0.30
N SER A 182 12.25 -3.19 -0.86
CA SER A 182 10.98 -3.89 -1.09
C SER A 182 11.16 -5.40 -1.22
N ASP A 183 10.15 -6.16 -0.82
CA ASP A 183 10.11 -7.62 -0.99
C ASP A 183 9.63 -8.03 -2.38
N ILE A 184 8.77 -7.20 -2.99
CA ILE A 184 8.14 -7.47 -4.30
C ILE A 184 8.22 -6.22 -5.17
N THR A 185 8.75 -6.38 -6.40
CA THR A 185 8.75 -5.31 -7.41
C THR A 185 7.68 -5.55 -8.47
N ILE A 186 6.79 -4.57 -8.66
CA ILE A 186 5.71 -4.59 -9.65
C ILE A 186 6.23 -4.06 -10.98
N ILE A 187 6.63 -4.96 -11.87
CA ILE A 187 7.30 -4.62 -13.13
C ILE A 187 6.41 -3.78 -14.07
N ASP A 188 5.09 -4.03 -14.07
CA ASP A 188 4.14 -3.34 -14.95
C ASP A 188 3.61 -2.00 -14.40
N ASN A 189 4.07 -1.58 -13.22
CA ASN A 189 3.63 -0.35 -12.54
C ASN A 189 2.09 -0.24 -12.39
N SER A 190 1.37 -1.37 -12.35
CA SER A 190 -0.09 -1.39 -12.24
C SER A 190 -0.54 -1.76 -10.82
N PHE A 191 -1.53 -1.04 -10.30
CA PHE A 191 -2.11 -1.36 -9.00
C PHE A 191 -2.89 -2.69 -9.04
N SER A 192 -3.42 -3.07 -10.21
CA SER A 192 -4.12 -4.35 -10.41
C SER A 192 -3.25 -5.56 -10.07
N SER A 193 -1.93 -5.45 -10.28
CA SER A 193 -0.96 -6.50 -9.93
C SER A 193 -0.91 -6.80 -8.44
N ILE A 194 -1.18 -5.81 -7.58
CA ILE A 194 -1.26 -5.98 -6.13
C ILE A 194 -2.47 -6.83 -5.77
N GLY A 195 -3.65 -6.53 -6.34
CA GLY A 195 -4.86 -7.32 -6.15
C GLY A 195 -4.66 -8.77 -6.55
N ARG A 196 -4.07 -9.00 -7.74
CA ARG A 196 -3.71 -10.34 -8.21
C ARG A 196 -2.73 -11.05 -7.27
N ALA A 197 -1.68 -10.37 -6.79
CA ALA A 197 -0.72 -10.95 -5.86
C ALA A 197 -1.39 -11.38 -4.55
N VAL A 198 -2.31 -10.58 -4.01
CA VAL A 198 -3.07 -10.94 -2.81
C VAL A 198 -4.00 -12.13 -3.06
N MET A 199 -4.70 -12.18 -4.19
CA MET A 199 -5.56 -13.31 -4.56
C MET A 199 -4.76 -14.64 -4.62
N TRP A 200 -3.61 -14.61 -5.31
CA TRP A 200 -2.71 -15.78 -5.39
C TRP A 200 -2.15 -16.14 -4.01
N GLY A 201 -1.76 -15.15 -3.20
CA GLY A 201 -1.26 -15.38 -1.84
C GLY A 201 -2.31 -16.04 -0.93
N ARG A 202 -3.57 -15.59 -0.98
CA ARG A 202 -4.69 -16.19 -0.23
C ARG A 202 -4.96 -17.64 -0.68
N SER A 203 -4.94 -17.89 -1.98
CA SER A 203 -5.14 -19.23 -2.54
C SER A 203 -4.02 -20.19 -2.12
N LEU A 204 -2.76 -19.74 -2.22
CA LEU A 204 -1.61 -20.52 -1.79
C LEU A 204 -1.68 -20.85 -0.30
N TYR A 205 -2.07 -19.88 0.54
CA TYR A 205 -2.23 -20.10 1.98
C TYR A 205 -3.26 -21.19 2.28
N GLN A 206 -4.41 -21.19 1.61
CA GLN A 206 -5.42 -22.24 1.76
C GLN A 206 -4.90 -23.62 1.33
N ASN A 207 -4.13 -23.69 0.24
CA ASN A 207 -3.54 -24.94 -0.23
C ASN A 207 -2.50 -25.48 0.77
N ILE A 208 -1.69 -24.61 1.38
CA ILE A 208 -0.76 -24.99 2.45
C ILE A 208 -1.52 -25.52 3.67
N GLN A 209 -2.62 -24.88 4.08
CA GLN A 209 -3.44 -25.37 5.19
C GLN A 209 -4.04 -26.75 4.92
N ARG A 210 -4.55 -26.98 3.70
CA ARG A 210 -5.05 -28.30 3.28
C ARG A 210 -3.95 -29.36 3.30
N PHE A 211 -2.75 -29.01 2.83
CA PHE A 211 -1.58 -29.88 2.90
C PHE A 211 -1.19 -30.24 4.34
N LEU A 212 -1.08 -29.24 5.21
CA LEU A 212 -0.75 -29.46 6.62
C LEU A 212 -1.81 -30.30 7.34
N LEU A 213 -3.10 -30.09 7.04
CA LEU A 213 -4.18 -30.89 7.63
C LEU A 213 -4.10 -32.36 7.18
N PHE A 214 -3.86 -32.60 5.90
CA PHE A 214 -3.65 -33.94 5.37
C PHE A 214 -2.46 -34.62 6.06
N GLN A 215 -1.33 -33.91 6.16
CA GLN A 215 -0.10 -34.41 6.77
C GLN A 215 -0.27 -34.73 8.26
N LEU A 216 -0.92 -33.85 9.00
CA LEU A 216 -1.17 -34.05 10.41
C LEU A 216 -2.08 -35.25 10.63
N THR A 217 -3.12 -35.42 9.80
CA THR A 217 -4.07 -36.53 9.91
C THR A 217 -3.38 -37.88 9.73
N VAL A 218 -2.50 -38.00 8.75
CA VAL A 218 -1.75 -39.24 8.49
C VAL A 218 -0.78 -39.54 9.63
N ASN A 219 0.01 -38.56 10.08
CA ASN A 219 0.95 -38.76 11.17
C ASN A 219 0.25 -39.11 12.48
N VAL A 220 -0.86 -38.45 12.81
CA VAL A 220 -1.69 -38.77 14.00
C VAL A 220 -2.26 -40.18 13.89
N SER A 221 -2.75 -40.58 12.72
CA SER A 221 -3.28 -41.93 12.49
C SER A 221 -2.20 -43.00 12.63
N ALA A 222 -1.00 -42.77 12.06
CA ALA A 222 0.13 -43.69 12.18
C ALA A 222 0.58 -43.83 13.65
N CYS A 223 0.70 -42.72 14.38
CA CYS A 223 1.01 -42.74 15.81
C CYS A 223 -0.05 -43.51 16.61
N PHE A 224 -1.33 -43.32 16.30
CA PHE A 224 -2.42 -44.02 16.96
C PHE A 224 -2.39 -45.53 16.72
N ILE A 225 -2.12 -45.97 15.48
CA ILE A 225 -1.99 -47.39 15.13
C ILE A 225 -0.83 -48.04 15.89
N VAL A 226 0.33 -47.39 15.94
CA VAL A 226 1.51 -47.89 16.69
C VAL A 226 1.20 -47.97 18.19
N LEU A 227 0.53 -46.95 18.74
CA LEU A 227 0.12 -46.93 20.14
C LEU A 227 -0.84 -48.09 20.48
N VAL A 228 -1.88 -48.29 19.69
CA VAL A 228 -2.83 -49.40 19.88
C VAL A 228 -2.15 -50.75 19.71
N GLY A 229 -1.28 -50.91 18.71
CA GLY A 229 -0.50 -52.14 18.50
C GLY A 229 0.37 -52.51 19.70
N ALA A 230 0.97 -51.52 20.36
CA ALA A 230 1.74 -51.73 21.59
C ALA A 230 0.88 -52.24 22.75
N PHE A 231 -0.38 -51.80 22.87
CA PHE A 231 -1.31 -52.28 23.91
C PHE A 231 -1.85 -53.69 23.64
N VAL A 232 -2.02 -54.07 22.36
CA VAL A 232 -2.54 -55.39 21.96
C VAL A 232 -1.46 -56.48 22.01
N GLY A 233 -0.18 -56.11 22.16
CA GLY A 233 0.94 -57.04 22.25
C GLY A 233 1.35 -57.66 20.91
N THR A 234 0.91 -57.08 19.80
CA THR A 234 1.35 -57.42 18.44
C THR A 234 2.69 -56.76 18.12
N GLU A 235 3.54 -57.39 17.30
CA GLU A 235 4.71 -56.70 16.72
C GLU A 235 4.26 -55.41 16.02
N SER A 236 5.08 -54.36 16.08
CA SER A 236 4.72 -53.05 15.53
C SER A 236 4.31 -53.21 14.05
N PRO A 237 3.06 -52.83 13.69
CA PRO A 237 2.54 -53.04 12.33
C PRO A 237 3.30 -52.24 11.27
N LEU A 238 4.05 -51.21 11.67
CA LEU A 238 4.90 -50.41 10.81
C LEU A 238 6.31 -50.32 11.40
N THR A 239 7.31 -50.60 10.57
CA THR A 239 8.73 -50.35 10.90
C THR A 239 9.08 -48.87 10.71
N VAL A 240 10.11 -48.41 11.42
CA VAL A 240 10.63 -47.03 11.30
C VAL A 240 10.96 -46.68 9.84
N THR A 241 11.59 -47.61 9.12
CA THR A 241 11.96 -47.43 7.71
C THR A 241 10.73 -47.29 6.81
N GLN A 242 9.67 -48.07 7.05
CA GLN A 242 8.41 -47.95 6.30
C GLN A 242 7.70 -46.62 6.57
N MET A 243 7.68 -46.15 7.81
CA MET A 243 7.09 -44.84 8.14
C MET A 243 7.85 -43.68 7.47
N LEU A 244 9.18 -43.73 7.46
CA LEU A 244 10.01 -42.74 6.77
C LEU A 244 9.74 -42.73 5.26
N TRP A 245 9.64 -43.90 4.64
CA TRP A 245 9.32 -44.02 3.21
C TRP A 245 7.94 -43.46 2.87
N VAL A 246 6.93 -43.78 3.70
CA VAL A 246 5.57 -43.29 3.52
C VAL A 246 5.53 -41.77 3.65
N ASN A 247 6.15 -41.19 4.68
CA ASN A 247 6.20 -39.73 4.83
C ASN A 247 6.97 -39.08 3.67
N LEU A 248 8.15 -39.58 3.30
CA LEU A 248 8.92 -38.96 2.21
C LEU A 248 8.14 -38.95 0.88
N ILE A 249 7.54 -40.08 0.50
CA ILE A 249 6.80 -40.20 -0.75
C ILE A 249 5.50 -39.41 -0.69
N MET A 250 4.71 -39.63 0.36
CA MET A 250 3.40 -38.99 0.51
C MET A 250 3.51 -37.47 0.59
N ASP A 251 4.45 -36.94 1.38
CA ASP A 251 4.63 -35.50 1.55
C ASP A 251 5.05 -34.85 0.24
N THR A 252 5.94 -35.51 -0.52
CA THR A 252 6.43 -34.99 -1.80
C THR A 252 5.32 -34.93 -2.84
N PHE A 253 4.56 -36.01 -3.04
CA PHE A 253 3.48 -36.05 -4.03
C PHE A 253 2.25 -35.24 -3.58
N GLY A 254 1.95 -35.23 -2.28
CA GLY A 254 0.89 -34.42 -1.69
C GLY A 254 1.16 -32.93 -1.86
N ALA A 255 2.37 -32.47 -1.53
CA ALA A 255 2.77 -31.08 -1.73
C ALA A 255 2.65 -30.65 -3.19
N MET A 256 3.07 -31.50 -4.14
CA MET A 256 3.00 -31.23 -5.57
C MET A 256 1.56 -31.13 -6.09
N ALA A 257 0.68 -32.03 -5.64
CA ALA A 257 -0.74 -32.03 -6.03
C ALA A 257 -1.47 -30.79 -5.51
N LEU A 258 -1.20 -30.39 -4.27
CA LEU A 258 -1.84 -29.24 -3.63
C LEU A 258 -1.29 -27.89 -4.13
N ALA A 259 -0.01 -27.83 -4.52
CA ALA A 259 0.57 -26.65 -5.15
C ALA A 259 0.02 -26.37 -6.56
N SER A 260 -0.51 -27.39 -7.24
CA SER A 260 -1.05 -27.29 -8.60
C SER A 260 -2.52 -26.87 -8.66
N LEU A 261 -3.17 -26.67 -7.51
CA LEU A 261 -4.58 -26.28 -7.47
C LEU A 261 -4.75 -24.82 -7.93
N PRO A 262 -5.74 -24.54 -8.80
CA PRO A 262 -6.01 -23.18 -9.26
C PRO A 262 -6.45 -22.27 -8.11
N PRO A 263 -6.22 -20.95 -8.22
CA PRO A 263 -6.67 -19.98 -7.24
C PRO A 263 -8.20 -19.91 -7.20
N SER A 264 -8.76 -19.67 -6.01
CA SER A 264 -10.21 -19.60 -5.75
C SER A 264 -10.57 -18.34 -4.99
#